data_AF-Q207Z5-F1
#
_entry.id   AF-Q207Z5-F1
#
_cell.length_a   1.000
_cell.length_b   1.000
_cell.length_c   1.000
_cell.angle_alpha   90.00
_cell.angle_beta   90.00
_cell.angle_gamma   90.00
#
_symmetry.space_group_name_H-M   'P 1'
#
loop_
_entity.id
_entity.type
_entity.pdbx_description
1 polymer ?
#
loop_
_entity_poly.entity_id
_entity_poly.type
_entity_poly.pdbx_seq_one_letter_code
_entity_poly.pdbx_strand_id
1 'polypeptide(L)'
;ILKQTSPFEERVTRNGIQRDIHVVIKNSPFVVQMGIARNCEIDLNHIAFDCSLLYDTEGEKGVDFVKLKPIEYKCVPNEGGDQVSVELRIKVLTSQHEDMFFKVKIQGQDPVTKQDVPNLKVITAPIKVISKPEQLKKR
;
A
#
# COMPACT_ATOMS: atom_id res chain seq x y z
N ILE A 1 -7.21 -6.49 -5.56
CA ILE A 1 -7.54 -5.24 -4.81
C ILE A 1 -8.93 -4.84 -5.24
N LEU A 2 -9.84 -4.60 -4.28
CA LEU A 2 -11.20 -4.14 -4.55
C LEU A 2 -11.28 -2.61 -4.57
N LYS A 3 -10.48 -1.94 -3.73
CA LYS A 3 -10.44 -0.48 -3.64
C LYS A 3 -9.08 0.00 -3.12
N GLN A 4 -8.60 1.13 -3.63
CA GLN A 4 -7.46 1.87 -3.09
C GLN A 4 -7.87 3.33 -3.04
N THR A 5 -8.04 3.88 -1.83
CA THR A 5 -8.42 5.28 -1.68
C THR A 5 -7.20 6.18 -1.75
N SER A 6 -7.40 7.36 -2.32
CA SER A 6 -6.47 8.47 -2.23
C SER A 6 -7.26 9.77 -2.28
N PRO A 7 -6.75 10.85 -1.67
CA PRO A 7 -7.32 12.18 -1.84
C PRO A 7 -7.48 12.61 -3.30
N PHE A 8 -6.60 12.14 -4.19
CA PHE A 8 -6.66 12.38 -5.64
C PHE A 8 -5.81 11.35 -6.38
N GLU A 9 -5.99 11.31 -7.69
CA GLU A 9 -5.21 10.51 -8.63
C GLU A 9 -4.58 11.45 -9.67
N GLU A 10 -3.32 11.20 -10.02
CA GLU A 10 -2.59 11.96 -11.02
C GLU A 10 -2.24 11.02 -12.18
N ARG A 11 -2.56 11.42 -13.42
CA ARG A 11 -2.13 10.69 -14.61
C ARG A 11 -0.74 11.15 -15.02
N VAL A 12 0.23 10.26 -14.91
CA VAL A 12 1.63 10.53 -15.26
C VAL A 12 2.00 9.74 -16.51
N THR A 13 2.70 10.39 -17.45
CA THR A 13 3.29 9.71 -18.61
C THR A 13 4.77 9.47 -18.33
N ARG A 14 5.19 8.21 -18.29
CA ARG A 14 6.61 7.83 -18.15
C ARG A 14 6.95 6.79 -19.21
N ASN A 15 7.97 7.07 -20.01
CA ASN A 15 8.39 6.22 -21.14
C ASN A 15 7.25 5.95 -22.16
N GLY A 16 6.39 6.94 -22.41
CA GLY A 16 5.24 6.81 -23.32
C GLY A 16 4.06 6.02 -22.75
N ILE A 17 4.18 5.45 -21.55
CA ILE A 17 3.09 4.73 -20.87
C ILE A 17 2.40 5.70 -19.90
N GLN A 18 1.10 5.86 -20.07
CA GLN A 18 0.26 6.56 -19.11
C GLN A 18 -0.05 5.66 -17.92
N ARG A 19 0.12 6.16 -16.70
CA ARG A 19 -0.21 5.48 -15.47
C ARG A 19 -0.98 6.41 -14.56
N ASP A 20 -2.05 5.90 -13.97
CA ASP A 20 -2.77 6.58 -12.90
C ASP A 20 -2.05 6.30 -11.59
N ILE A 21 -1.71 7.38 -10.88
CA ILE A 21 -0.92 7.35 -9.65
C ILE A 21 -1.80 7.85 -8.51
N HIS A 22 -1.94 7.04 -7.46
CA HIS A 22 -2.65 7.44 -6.26
C HIS A 22 -1.79 8.40 -5.45
N VAL A 23 -2.30 9.57 -5.14
CA VAL A 23 -1.51 10.53 -4.37
C VAL A 23 -2.02 10.61 -2.95
N VAL A 24 -1.14 10.33 -2.00
CA VAL A 24 -1.45 10.27 -0.57
C VAL A 24 -0.65 11.33 0.18
N ILE A 25 -1.21 11.79 1.30
CA ILE A 25 -0.56 12.79 2.14
C ILE A 25 0.22 12.05 3.24
N LYS A 26 1.48 12.42 3.42
CA LYS A 26 2.33 11.90 4.50
C LYS A 26 1.60 11.99 5.83
N ASN A 27 1.67 10.92 6.62
CA ASN A 27 1.00 10.75 7.92
C ASN A 27 -0.54 10.76 7.88
N SER A 28 -1.17 10.98 6.72
CA SER A 28 -2.63 10.87 6.59
C SER A 28 -3.02 9.44 6.26
N PRO A 29 -4.12 8.93 6.85
CA PRO A 29 -4.61 7.60 6.55
C PRO A 29 -5.21 7.54 5.14
N PHE A 30 -5.02 6.41 4.48
CA PHE A 30 -5.75 5.98 3.30
C PHE A 30 -6.05 4.48 3.42
N VAL A 31 -6.94 3.95 2.60
CA VAL A 31 -7.48 2.59 2.76
C VAL A 31 -7.27 1.79 1.49
N VAL A 32 -6.74 0.58 1.65
CA VAL A 32 -6.74 -0.44 0.60
C VAL A 32 -7.66 -1.57 1.03
N GLN A 33 -8.70 -1.82 0.26
CA GLN A 33 -9.60 -2.95 0.46
C GLN A 33 -9.17 -4.10 -0.45
N MET A 34 -9.00 -5.26 0.15
CA MET A 34 -8.64 -6.49 -0.52
C MET A 34 -9.75 -7.51 -0.32
N GLY A 35 -9.89 -8.43 -1.27
CA GLY A 35 -10.81 -9.55 -1.15
C GLY A 35 -10.21 -10.78 -1.78
N ILE A 36 -10.65 -11.95 -1.32
CA ILE A 36 -10.28 -13.23 -1.91
C ILE A 36 -11.09 -13.50 -3.18
N ALA A 37 -10.52 -14.28 -4.08
CA ALA A 37 -11.25 -14.76 -5.25
C ALA A 37 -12.37 -15.72 -4.82
N ARG A 38 -13.42 -15.84 -5.64
CA ARG A 38 -14.49 -16.82 -5.42
C ARG A 38 -13.89 -18.23 -5.33
N ASN A 39 -14.37 -19.04 -4.39
CA ASN A 39 -13.92 -20.41 -4.10
C ASN A 39 -12.52 -20.53 -3.44
N CYS A 40 -12.03 -19.47 -2.80
CA CYS A 40 -10.88 -19.57 -1.91
C CYS A 40 -11.37 -19.95 -0.50
N GLU A 41 -10.80 -21.01 0.09
CA GLU A 41 -11.16 -21.49 1.43
C GLU A 41 -10.47 -20.71 2.57
N ILE A 42 -9.76 -19.63 2.26
CA ILE A 42 -9.04 -18.83 3.25
C ILE A 42 -10.02 -17.88 3.94
N ASP A 43 -10.10 -17.98 5.26
CA ASP A 43 -10.75 -16.99 6.12
C ASP A 43 -9.74 -15.93 6.57
N LEU A 44 -9.90 -14.69 6.10
CA LEU A 44 -9.01 -13.57 6.41
C LEU A 44 -9.09 -13.13 7.88
N ASN A 45 -10.11 -13.55 8.65
CA ASN A 45 -10.16 -13.31 10.10
C ASN A 45 -9.04 -14.04 10.85
N HIS A 46 -8.53 -15.14 10.28
CA HIS A 46 -7.48 -15.95 10.89
C HIS A 46 -6.09 -15.65 10.33
N ILE A 47 -5.95 -14.55 9.58
CA ILE A 47 -4.70 -14.15 8.94
C ILE A 47 -4.15 -12.88 9.59
N ALA A 48 -2.86 -12.90 9.93
CA ALA A 48 -2.12 -11.68 10.22
C ALA A 48 -1.60 -11.07 8.92
N PHE A 49 -1.51 -9.75 8.84
CA PHE A 49 -0.96 -9.08 7.66
C PHE A 49 0.29 -8.29 7.99
N ASP A 50 1.29 -8.40 7.13
CA ASP A 50 2.45 -7.50 7.10
C ASP A 50 2.34 -6.55 5.90
N CYS A 51 2.60 -5.27 6.15
CA CYS A 51 2.65 -4.26 5.09
C CYS A 51 4.06 -3.67 5.01
N SER A 52 4.62 -3.71 3.81
CA SER A 52 5.96 -3.20 3.50
C SER A 52 5.89 -2.16 2.39
N LEU A 53 6.63 -1.05 2.55
CA LEU A 53 6.73 -0.01 1.53
C LEU A 53 7.87 -0.34 0.56
N LEU A 54 7.58 -0.30 -0.73
CA LEU A 54 8.49 -0.62 -1.82
C LEU A 54 8.63 0.56 -2.77
N TYR A 55 9.76 0.67 -3.47
CA TYR A 55 9.90 1.55 -4.62
C TYR A 55 9.15 0.97 -5.84
N ASP A 56 8.53 1.83 -6.64
CA ASP A 56 7.97 1.45 -7.96
C ASP A 56 9.09 1.35 -9.00
N THR A 57 9.95 0.34 -8.82
CA THR A 57 11.04 -0.01 -9.73
C THR A 57 10.99 -1.51 -10.04
N GLU A 58 11.65 -1.92 -11.11
CA GLU A 58 11.89 -3.33 -11.39
C GLU A 58 12.70 -3.93 -10.23
N GLY A 59 12.18 -4.99 -9.61
CA GLY A 59 12.81 -5.68 -8.48
C GLY A 59 12.15 -5.52 -7.10
N GLU A 60 11.03 -4.78 -6.97
CA GLU A 60 10.26 -4.69 -5.71
C GLU A 60 11.12 -4.31 -4.48
N LYS A 61 12.09 -3.41 -4.67
CA LYS A 61 13.03 -3.04 -3.60
C LYS A 61 12.31 -2.35 -2.44
N GLY A 62 12.54 -2.83 -1.22
CA GLY A 62 12.02 -2.21 0.00
C GLY A 62 12.59 -0.82 0.27
N VAL A 63 11.80 0.03 0.91
CA VAL A 63 12.26 1.34 1.41
C VAL A 63 12.99 1.14 2.73
N ASP A 64 14.29 1.43 2.73
CA ASP A 64 15.14 1.33 3.91
C ASP A 64 14.73 2.33 5.00
N PHE A 65 14.90 1.93 6.26
CA PHE A 65 14.63 2.80 7.41
C PHE A 65 15.59 2.51 8.57
N VAL A 66 15.99 3.55 9.30
CA VAL A 66 16.98 3.42 10.39
C VAL A 66 16.31 3.19 11.74
N LYS A 67 15.29 4.00 12.08
CA LYS A 67 14.64 3.99 13.40
C LYS A 67 13.13 3.81 13.35
N LEU A 68 12.48 4.39 12.35
CA LEU A 68 11.02 4.42 12.24
C LEU A 68 10.61 3.70 10.97
N LYS A 69 9.67 2.74 11.09
CA LYS A 69 9.12 2.06 9.92
C LYS A 69 8.54 3.08 8.93
N PRO A 70 8.71 2.88 7.61
CA PRO A 70 8.26 3.83 6.60
C PRO A 70 6.73 3.84 6.44
N ILE A 71 6.06 2.84 7.00
CA ILE A 71 4.62 2.66 6.93
C ILE A 71 4.07 2.15 8.26
N GLU A 72 2.92 2.69 8.66
CA GLU A 72 2.05 2.15 9.71
C GLU A 72 0.79 1.62 9.05
N TYR A 73 0.19 0.58 9.64
CA TYR A 73 -1.00 -0.02 9.10
C TYR A 73 -1.87 -0.65 10.19
N LYS A 74 -3.17 -0.74 9.89
CA LYS A 74 -4.17 -1.48 10.67
C LYS A 74 -5.04 -2.26 9.71
N CYS A 75 -5.16 -3.57 9.95
CA CYS A 75 -5.99 -4.45 9.13
C CYS A 75 -7.29 -4.76 9.87
N VAL A 76 -8.40 -4.66 9.17
CA VAL A 76 -9.75 -4.92 9.68
C VAL A 76 -10.45 -5.85 8.69
N PRO A 77 -10.43 -7.17 8.95
CA PRO A 77 -11.25 -8.12 8.21
C PRO A 77 -12.74 -7.77 8.34
N ASN A 78 -13.53 -8.10 7.33
CA ASN A 78 -14.98 -8.02 7.45
C ASN A 78 -15.55 -9.25 8.17
N GLU A 79 -16.81 -9.15 8.60
CA GLU A 79 -17.49 -10.24 9.31
C GLU A 79 -17.55 -11.54 8.49
N GLY A 80 -17.60 -11.44 7.16
CA GLY A 80 -17.64 -12.59 6.26
C GLY A 80 -16.30 -13.30 6.05
N GLY A 81 -15.18 -12.71 6.49
CA GLY A 81 -13.84 -13.27 6.32
C GLY A 81 -13.30 -13.29 4.89
N ASP A 82 -14.05 -12.77 3.91
CA ASP A 82 -13.67 -12.75 2.50
C ASP A 82 -12.96 -11.45 2.11
N GLN A 83 -13.04 -10.41 2.95
CA GLN A 83 -12.45 -9.10 2.67
C GLN A 83 -11.71 -8.54 3.87
N VAL A 84 -10.74 -7.68 3.58
CA VAL A 84 -10.00 -6.95 4.61
C VAL A 84 -9.78 -5.51 4.16
N SER A 85 -10.05 -4.58 5.06
CA SER A 85 -9.72 -3.18 4.91
C SER A 85 -8.40 -2.90 5.61
N VAL A 86 -7.41 -2.44 4.87
CA VAL A 86 -6.09 -2.07 5.38
C VAL A 86 -5.99 -0.55 5.41
N GLU A 87 -6.09 0.04 6.60
CA GLU A 87 -5.81 1.45 6.82
C GLU A 87 -4.30 1.65 6.89
N LEU A 88 -3.74 2.43 5.96
CA LEU A 88 -2.32 2.66 5.78
C LEU A 88 -1.97 4.12 6.07
N ARG A 89 -0.81 4.36 6.69
CA ARG A 89 -0.19 5.69 6.85
C ARG A 89 1.28 5.61 6.44
N ILE A 90 1.66 6.30 5.37
CA ILE A 90 3.07 6.41 4.97
C ILE A 90 3.73 7.52 5.78
N LYS A 91 4.83 7.18 6.47
CA LYS A 91 5.57 8.05 7.39
C LYS A 91 6.75 8.76 6.75
N VAL A 92 7.18 8.29 5.58
CA VAL A 92 8.36 8.81 4.92
C VAL A 92 8.01 9.73 3.77
N LEU A 93 8.72 10.85 3.75
CA LEU A 93 8.93 11.72 2.60
C LEU A 93 10.24 12.42 2.94
N THR A 94 11.32 12.06 2.25
CA THR A 94 12.60 12.74 2.36
C THR A 94 12.87 13.37 1.00
N SER A 95 13.66 14.44 0.98
CA SER A 95 14.13 15.05 -0.28
C SER A 95 14.94 14.06 -1.15
N GLN A 96 15.41 12.95 -0.60
CA GLN A 96 16.01 11.83 -1.35
C GLN A 96 14.98 10.99 -2.11
N HIS A 97 13.69 11.12 -1.78
CA HIS A 97 12.58 10.45 -2.44
C HIS A 97 11.64 11.42 -3.18
N GLU A 98 12.02 12.70 -3.27
CA GLU A 98 11.31 13.64 -4.15
C GLU A 98 11.31 13.06 -5.57
N ASP A 99 10.13 13.00 -6.19
CA ASP A 99 9.86 12.39 -7.51
C ASP A 99 9.92 10.85 -7.63
N MET A 100 9.97 10.11 -6.51
CA MET A 100 9.79 8.66 -6.53
C MET A 100 8.33 8.24 -6.34
N PHE A 101 7.96 7.13 -6.98
CA PHE A 101 6.70 6.43 -6.72
C PHE A 101 6.96 5.21 -5.86
N PHE A 102 5.96 4.88 -5.06
CA PHE A 102 6.00 3.77 -4.12
C PHE A 102 4.88 2.78 -4.39
N LYS A 103 5.03 1.58 -3.86
CA LYS A 103 3.96 0.58 -3.77
C LYS A 103 3.95 0.00 -2.36
N VAL A 104 2.79 -0.43 -1.91
CA VAL A 104 2.67 -1.19 -0.67
C VAL A 104 2.49 -2.66 -1.02
N LYS A 105 3.40 -3.50 -0.54
CA LYS A 105 3.21 -4.95 -0.52
C LYS A 105 2.46 -5.30 0.75
N ILE A 106 1.34 -6.02 0.60
CA ILE A 106 0.54 -6.55 1.70
C ILE A 106 0.63 -8.07 1.61
N GLN A 107 1.16 -8.69 2.65
CA GLN A 107 1.44 -10.13 2.73
C GLN A 107 0.67 -10.73 3.90
N GLY A 108 -0.14 -11.74 3.61
CA GLY A 108 -0.78 -12.55 4.63
C GLY A 108 0.22 -13.53 5.26
N GLN A 109 0.11 -13.70 6.57
CA GLN A 109 0.96 -14.52 7.41
C GLN A 109 0.12 -15.32 8.40
N ASP A 110 0.61 -16.50 8.76
CA ASP A 110 0.07 -17.25 9.88
C ASP A 110 0.27 -16.43 11.18
N PRO A 111 -0.79 -16.22 11.97
CA PRO A 111 -0.73 -15.34 13.13
C PRO A 111 0.23 -15.83 14.22
N VAL A 112 0.47 -17.15 14.30
CA VAL A 112 1.30 -17.80 15.31
C VAL A 112 2.73 -17.98 14.80
N THR A 113 2.90 -18.62 13.64
CA THR A 113 4.23 -18.98 13.11
C THR A 113 4.91 -17.82 12.40
N LYS A 114 4.17 -16.76 12.05
CA LYS A 114 4.62 -15.61 11.24
C LYS A 114 5.15 -16.00 9.86
N GLN A 115 4.86 -17.22 9.40
CA GLN A 115 5.22 -17.65 8.06
C GLN A 115 4.24 -17.07 7.03
N ASP A 116 4.77 -16.72 5.86
CA ASP A 116 3.97 -16.20 4.76
C ASP A 116 2.98 -17.25 4.28
N VAL A 117 1.70 -16.88 4.17
CA VAL A 117 0.68 -17.73 3.57
C VAL A 117 0.87 -17.71 2.05
N PRO A 118 1.06 -18.87 1.40
CA PRO A 118 1.25 -18.93 -0.05
C PRO A 118 0.10 -18.27 -0.79
N ASN A 119 0.43 -17.53 -1.85
CA ASN A 119 -0.53 -16.83 -2.73
C ASN A 119 -1.38 -15.73 -2.05
N LEU A 120 -1.17 -15.42 -0.77
CA LEU A 120 -1.87 -14.34 -0.07
C LEU A 120 -1.02 -13.05 -0.05
N LYS A 121 -0.59 -12.63 -1.24
CA LYS A 121 0.23 -11.44 -1.47
C LYS A 121 -0.50 -10.51 -2.44
N VAL A 122 -0.48 -9.21 -2.16
CA VAL A 122 -0.87 -8.22 -3.15
C VAL A 122 0.03 -7.00 -3.09
N ILE A 123 0.12 -6.30 -4.22
CA ILE A 123 0.87 -5.05 -4.34
C ILE A 123 -0.09 -3.99 -4.85
N THR A 124 -0.07 -2.82 -4.22
CA THR A 124 -0.93 -1.69 -4.59
C THR A 124 -0.59 -1.12 -5.97
N ALA A 125 -1.52 -0.34 -6.52
CA ALA A 125 -1.18 0.59 -7.59
C ALA A 125 -0.13 1.61 -7.09
N PRO A 126 0.64 2.25 -7.99
CA PRO A 126 1.69 3.18 -7.60
C PRO A 126 1.15 4.36 -6.81
N ILE A 127 1.95 4.82 -5.84
CA ILE A 127 1.62 5.84 -4.86
C ILE A 127 2.64 6.96 -4.95
N LYS A 128 2.17 8.20 -5.04
CA LYS A 128 2.97 9.40 -4.82
C LYS A 128 2.67 9.93 -3.43
N VAL A 129 3.70 10.24 -2.66
CA VAL A 129 3.54 10.79 -1.30
C VAL A 129 3.83 12.29 -1.34
N ILE A 130 2.97 13.11 -0.75
CA ILE A 130 3.15 14.56 -0.64
C ILE A 130 3.11 15.03 0.82
N SER A 131 3.75 16.17 1.12
CA SER A 131 3.84 16.68 2.50
C SER A 131 2.62 17.48 2.93
N LYS A 132 2.03 18.24 2.00
CA LYS A 132 0.89 19.12 2.24
C LYS A 132 -0.01 19.14 1.00
N PRO A 133 -1.35 19.16 1.18
CA PRO A 133 -2.27 19.28 0.05
C PRO A 133 -2.07 20.58 -0.76
N GLU A 134 -1.48 21.62 -0.16
CA GLU A 134 -1.16 22.89 -0.84
C GLU A 134 -0.14 22.77 -1.98
N GLN A 135 0.74 21.74 -1.96
CA GLN A 135 1.70 21.47 -3.04
C GLN A 135 1.02 21.14 -4.38
N LEU A 136 -0.30 20.91 -4.35
CA LEU A 136 -1.11 20.60 -5.52
C LEU A 136 -1.55 21.84 -6.29
N LYS A 137 -1.58 23.03 -5.67
CA LYS A 137 -2.04 24.27 -6.31
C LYS A 137 -0.98 24.95 -7.19
N LYS A 138 0.23 24.39 -7.28
CA LYS A 138 1.39 25.00 -7.96
C LYS A 138 1.77 24.34 -9.30
N ARG A 139 0.89 23.52 -9.89
CA ARG A 139 1.10 22.95 -11.23
C ARG A 139 0.03 23.41 -12.20
#